data_AF-A0A7C7KU21-F1
#
_entry.id   AF-A0A7C7KU21-F1
#
_cell.length_a   1.000
_cell.length_b   1.000
_cell.length_c   1.000
_cell.angle_alpha   90.00
_cell.angle_beta   90.00
_cell.angle_gamma   90.00
#
_symmetry.space_group_name_H-M   'P 1'
#
loop_
_entity.id
_entity.type
_entity.pdbx_description
1 polymer ?
#
loop_
_entity_poly.entity_id
_entity_poly.type
_entity_poly.pdbx_seq_one_letter_code
_entity_poly.pdbx_strand_id
1 'polypeptide(L)'
;FYYGIGGVITFKNAKKLINVFPKIPKERVVIETDSPYLTPHPFRGKRNEPIYTTYIRDKIASLWNLDKKEVEEITTKNAMELFSI
;
A
#
# COMPACT_ATOMS: atom_id res chain seq x y z
N PHE A 1 -15.23 3.98 -6.15
CA PHE A 1 -14.61 3.96 -4.82
C PHE A 1 -13.20 3.40 -4.94
N TYR A 2 -12.26 3.78 -4.05
CA TYR A 2 -10.86 3.32 -4.04
C TYR A 2 -10.59 2.48 -2.78
N TYR A 3 -9.51 1.71 -2.80
CA TYR A 3 -9.02 0.89 -1.69
C TYR A 3 -7.74 1.49 -1.13
N GLY A 4 -7.79 1.97 0.12
CA GLY A 4 -6.63 2.38 0.88
C GLY A 4 -5.86 1.15 1.36
N ILE A 5 -4.57 1.08 1.00
CA ILE A 5 -3.69 -0.02 1.36
C ILE A 5 -2.66 0.47 2.35
N GLY A 6 -2.82 0.04 3.60
CA GLY A 6 -1.95 0.39 4.73
C GLY A 6 -0.90 -0.67 5.06
N GLY A 7 -0.20 -0.46 6.18
CA GLY A 7 0.93 -1.29 6.63
C GLY A 7 0.61 -2.76 6.84
N VAL A 8 -0.66 -3.13 7.06
CA VAL A 8 -1.11 -4.51 7.27
C VAL A 8 -0.74 -5.44 6.10
N ILE A 9 -0.66 -4.94 4.87
CA ILE A 9 -0.28 -5.75 3.70
C ILE A 9 1.12 -6.35 3.81
N THR A 10 1.98 -5.74 4.61
CA THR A 10 3.36 -6.19 4.87
C THR A 10 3.44 -7.30 5.92
N PHE A 11 2.34 -7.63 6.61
CA PHE A 11 2.37 -8.57 7.72
C PHE A 11 2.42 -10.03 7.23
N LYS A 12 3.32 -10.83 7.80
CA LYS A 12 3.48 -12.27 7.46
C LYS A 12 2.20 -13.09 7.65
N ASN A 13 1.36 -12.72 8.62
CA ASN A 13 0.10 -13.40 8.93
C ASN A 13 -1.12 -12.85 8.18
N ALA A 14 -0.99 -11.78 7.39
CA ALA A 14 -2.08 -11.19 6.62
C ALA A 14 -2.42 -11.97 5.33
N LYS A 15 -2.44 -13.31 5.42
CA LYS A 15 -2.64 -14.22 4.26
C LYS A 15 -3.92 -13.91 3.48
N LYS A 16 -5.03 -13.63 4.19
CA LYS A 16 -6.31 -13.31 3.55
C LYS A 16 -6.22 -12.05 2.70
N LEU A 17 -5.63 -10.97 3.24
CA LEU A 17 -5.42 -9.72 2.53
C LEU A 17 -4.50 -9.91 1.33
N ILE A 18 -3.36 -10.58 1.53
CA ILE A 18 -2.38 -10.87 0.47
C ILE A 18 -3.00 -11.66 -0.68
N ASN A 19 -3.88 -12.63 -0.40
CA ASN A 19 -4.52 -13.44 -1.43
C ASN A 19 -5.63 -12.71 -2.19
N VAL A 20 -6.28 -11.71 -1.56
CA VAL A 20 -7.36 -10.93 -2.19
C VAL A 20 -6.80 -9.72 -2.94
N PHE A 21 -5.70 -9.13 -2.47
CA PHE A 21 -5.13 -7.90 -3.03
C PHE A 21 -4.91 -7.94 -4.56
N PRO A 22 -4.36 -9.03 -5.17
CA PRO A 22 -4.18 -9.09 -6.62
C PRO A 22 -5.48 -9.05 -7.44
N LYS A 23 -6.64 -9.26 -6.81
CA LYS A 23 -7.95 -9.20 -7.46
C LYS A 23 -8.52 -7.78 -7.50
N ILE A 24 -7.90 -6.84 -6.79
CA ILE A 24 -8.32 -5.43 -6.79
C ILE A 24 -7.81 -4.78 -8.08
N PRO A 25 -8.66 -4.08 -8.86
CA PRO A 25 -8.22 -3.33 -10.03
C PRO A 25 -7.16 -2.30 -9.62
N LYS A 26 -6.04 -2.24 -10.35
CA LYS A 26 -4.87 -1.44 -9.99
C LYS A 26 -5.20 0.06 -9.95
N GLU A 27 -6.07 0.52 -10.84
CA GLU A 27 -6.61 1.87 -10.94
C GLU A 27 -7.54 2.27 -9.78
N ARG A 28 -7.81 1.34 -8.85
CA ARG A 28 -8.60 1.59 -7.64
C ARG A 28 -7.77 1.54 -6.36
N VAL A 29 -6.44 1.48 -6.43
CA VAL A 29 -5.57 1.35 -5.25
C VAL A 29 -4.86 2.66 -4.92
N VAL A 30 -4.90 3.04 -3.64
CA VAL A 30 -4.10 4.15 -3.08
C VAL A 30 -3.29 3.65 -1.88
N ILE A 31 -2.11 4.22 -1.65
CA ILE A 31 -1.21 3.84 -0.55
C ILE A 31 -1.38 4.82 0.61
N GLU A 32 -1.47 4.30 1.83
CA GLU A 32 -1.51 5.09 3.05
C GLU A 32 -0.69 4.42 4.16
N THR A 33 -0.50 5.09 5.29
CA THR A 33 0.12 4.46 6.47
C THR A 33 -0.85 4.27 7.63
N ASP A 34 -1.91 5.08 7.72
CA ASP A 34 -2.71 5.24 8.94
C ASP A 34 -1.85 5.68 10.16
N SER A 35 -0.81 6.48 9.91
CA SER A 35 0.05 7.00 10.98
C SER A 35 -0.76 7.83 11.98
N PRO A 36 -0.56 7.62 13.30
CA PRO A 36 0.56 6.92 13.95
C PRO A 36 0.39 5.41 14.19
N TYR A 37 -0.67 4.78 13.66
CA TYR A 37 -1.06 3.38 13.92
C TYR A 37 -0.59 2.40 12.83
N LEU A 38 -0.78 1.10 13.04
CA LEU A 38 -0.63 0.05 12.00
C LEU A 38 0.71 0.01 11.25
N THR A 39 1.81 0.26 11.97
CA THR A 39 3.17 0.32 11.42
C THR A 39 3.55 -0.92 10.58
N PRO A 40 4.03 -0.75 9.33
CA PRO A 40 4.43 -1.87 8.48
C PRO A 40 5.67 -2.61 9.01
N HIS A 41 5.85 -3.84 8.55
CA HIS A 41 7.08 -4.60 8.76
C HIS A 41 8.25 -3.93 8.01
N PRO A 42 9.47 -3.83 8.60
CA PRO A 42 9.94 -4.46 9.85
C PRO A 42 9.71 -3.67 11.14
N PHE A 43 8.97 -2.55 11.13
CA PHE A 43 8.84 -1.64 12.27
C PHE A 43 7.61 -1.87 13.14
N ARG A 44 6.95 -3.03 13.04
CA ARG A 44 5.77 -3.36 13.86
C ARG A 44 6.05 -3.12 15.35
N GLY A 45 5.09 -2.49 16.04
CA GLY A 45 5.20 -2.15 17.46
C GLY A 45 5.88 -0.81 17.74
N LYS A 46 6.46 -0.15 16.73
CA LYS A 46 6.92 1.25 16.82
C LYS A 46 5.82 2.19 16.32
N ARG A 47 5.94 3.50 16.61
CA ARG A 47 5.07 4.54 16.01
C ARG A 47 5.20 4.51 14.49
N ASN A 48 4.06 4.60 13.79
CA ASN A 48 4.05 4.70 12.34
C ASN A 48 4.32 6.13 11.88
N GLU A 49 4.93 6.27 10.71
CA GLU A 49 5.27 7.55 10.11
C GLU A 49 4.98 7.52 8.60
N PRO A 50 4.62 8.66 7.97
CA PRO A 50 4.31 8.73 6.54
C PRO A 50 5.41 8.19 5.62
N ILE A 51 6.68 8.28 6.02
CA ILE A 51 7.82 7.76 5.26
C ILE A 51 7.74 6.23 5.02
N TYR A 52 6.95 5.53 5.84
CA TYR A 52 6.79 4.08 5.72
C TYR A 52 5.85 3.63 4.59
N THR A 53 5.22 4.55 3.85
CA THR A 53 4.54 4.24 2.57
C THR A 53 5.46 3.50 1.60
N THR A 54 6.77 3.76 1.66
CA THR A 54 7.80 3.08 0.84
C THR A 54 7.84 1.56 1.04
N TYR A 55 7.61 1.07 2.27
CA TYR A 55 7.55 -0.38 2.57
C TYR A 55 6.26 -1.02 2.06
N ILE A 56 5.18 -0.24 2.04
CA ILE A 56 3.89 -0.65 1.53
C ILE A 56 3.95 -0.75 0.00
N ARG A 57 4.50 0.27 -0.66
CA ARG A 57 4.85 0.26 -2.09
C ARG A 57 5.69 -0.97 -2.44
N ASP A 58 6.76 -1.23 -1.70
CA ASP A 58 7.65 -2.38 -1.96
C ASP A 58 6.90 -3.71 -1.89
N LYS A 59 5.99 -3.85 -0.92
CA LYS A 59 5.15 -5.04 -0.81
C LYS A 59 4.17 -5.16 -1.98
N ILE A 60 3.55 -4.06 -2.39
CA ILE A 60 2.64 -4.02 -3.54
C ILE A 60 3.37 -4.39 -4.84
N ALA A 61 4.56 -3.82 -5.07
CA ALA A 61 5.41 -4.12 -6.22
C ALA A 61 5.68 -5.63 -6.33
N SER A 62 6.04 -6.26 -5.21
CA SER A 62 6.21 -7.71 -5.14
C SER A 62 4.93 -8.50 -5.44
N LEU A 63 3.76 -8.03 -5.00
CA LEU A 63 2.48 -8.73 -5.22
C LEU A 63 1.94 -8.56 -6.64
N TRP A 64 2.23 -7.44 -7.29
CA TRP A 64 1.84 -7.15 -8.66
C TRP A 64 2.87 -7.56 -9.71
N ASN A 65 4.08 -7.97 -9.28
CA ASN A 65 5.22 -8.23 -10.14
C ASN A 65 5.52 -7.05 -11.07
N LEU A 66 5.63 -5.86 -10.48
CA LEU A 66 5.94 -4.59 -11.15
C LEU A 66 7.15 -3.94 -10.50
N ASP A 67 7.78 -3.02 -11.22
CA ASP A 67 8.79 -2.14 -10.63
C ASP A 67 8.17 -1.15 -9.64
N LYS A 68 8.97 -0.73 -8.66
CA LYS A 68 8.55 0.23 -7.62
C LYS A 68 8.02 1.53 -8.23
N LYS A 69 8.67 1.99 -9.31
CA LYS A 69 8.31 3.21 -10.04
C LYS A 69 6.93 3.09 -10.70
N GLU A 70 6.61 1.94 -11.29
CA GLU A 70 5.29 1.71 -11.89
C GLU A 70 4.18 1.73 -10.82
N VAL A 71 4.45 1.16 -9.64
CA VAL A 71 3.51 1.23 -8.51
C VAL A 71 3.30 2.68 -8.06
N GLU A 72 4.36 3.47 -7.96
CA GLU A 72 4.28 4.89 -7.63
C GLU A 72 3.45 5.66 -8.66
N GLU A 73 3.70 5.46 -9.95
CA GLU A 73 2.96 6.12 -11.04
C GLU A 73 1.47 5.79 -10.99
N ILE A 74 1.12 4.50 -10.87
CA ILE A 74 -0.26 4.04 -10.79
C ILE A 74 -0.96 4.64 -9.56
N THR A 75 -0.35 4.49 -8.38
CA THR A 75 -1.01 4.87 -7.12
C THR A 75 -1.06 6.38 -6.92
N THR A 76 -0.07 7.12 -7.44
CA THR A 76 -0.09 8.59 -7.47
C THR A 76 -1.18 9.09 -8.41
N LYS A 77 -1.28 8.53 -9.63
CA LYS A 77 -2.36 8.87 -10.57
C LYS A 77 -3.73 8.64 -9.94
N ASN A 78 -3.92 7.49 -9.31
CA ASN A 78 -5.17 7.16 -8.62
C ASN A 78 -5.52 8.15 -7.50
N ALA A 79 -4.52 8.58 -6.72
CA ALA A 79 -4.71 9.57 -5.66
C ALA A 79 -5.05 10.95 -6.25
N MET A 80 -4.37 11.37 -7.32
CA MET A 80 -4.67 12.62 -8.02
C MET A 80 -6.10 12.65 -8.56
N GLU A 81 -6.53 11.57 -9.21
CA GLU A 81 -7.92 11.41 -9.68
C GLU A 81 -8.93 11.43 -8.52
N LEU A 82 -8.65 10.71 -7.42
CA LEU A 82 -9.52 10.66 -6.26
C LEU A 82 -9.70 12.04 -5.59
N PHE A 83 -8.61 12.79 -5.43
CA PHE A 83 -8.61 14.07 -4.74
C PHE A 83 -8.78 15.28 -5.67
N SER A 84 -8.92 15.05 -6.97
CA SER A 84 -9.10 16.11 -8.00
C SER A 84 -7.99 17.15 -7.98
N ILE A 85 -6.74 16.70 -7.93
CA ILE A 85 -5.51 17.53 -7.95
C ILE A 85 -4.66 17.27 -9.18
#